data_AF-A0A956WZV0-F1
#
_entry.id   AF-A0A956WZV0-F1
#
_cell.length_a   1.000
_cell.length_b   1.000
_cell.length_c   1.000
_cell.angle_alpha   90.00
_cell.angle_beta   90.00
_cell.angle_gamma   90.00
#
_symmetry.space_group_name_H-M   'P 1'
#
loop_
_entity.id
_entity.type
_entity.pdbx_description
1 polymer ?
#
loop_
_entity_poly.entity_id
_entity_poly.type
_entity_poly.pdbx_seq_one_letter_code
_entity_poly.pdbx_strand_id
1 'polypeptide(L)'
;METLKHWSLLALALLLTGCSLPGPAAKGAAADRLIVFAAASLTDPFQELAAQFEAANSGVDVVFNFAGSQQLAQQLAQGAAVDLFASANDYQMGAAIDAGRVISGTQRVFAGNKLVVITPVGSPTSLNTLQDLATPGVKIVLAARNVPVGDYALMFLKKA
;
A
#
# COMPACT_ATOMS: atom_id res chain seq x y z
N MET A 1 -24.06 4.49 68.16
CA MET A 1 -25.16 3.81 68.88
C MET A 1 -26.14 3.35 67.81
N GLU A 2 -26.29 2.09 67.44
CA GLU A 2 -26.11 0.84 68.17
C GLU A 2 -25.92 -0.32 67.17
N THR A 3 -24.92 -1.15 67.49
CA THR A 3 -24.92 -2.63 67.44
C THR A 3 -24.91 -3.39 66.09
N LEU A 4 -23.74 -3.99 65.84
CA LEU A 4 -23.56 -5.28 65.17
C LEU A 4 -24.47 -6.36 65.79
N LYS A 5 -24.98 -7.26 64.95
CA LYS A 5 -25.18 -8.66 65.35
C LYS A 5 -25.05 -9.59 64.15
N HIS A 6 -23.91 -10.27 64.10
CA HIS A 6 -23.66 -11.43 63.25
C HIS A 6 -24.40 -12.62 63.86
N TRP A 7 -25.15 -13.39 63.06
CA TRP A 7 -25.43 -14.78 63.39
C TRP A 7 -25.67 -15.64 62.14
N SER A 8 -24.83 -16.68 62.04
CA SER A 8 -25.14 -18.05 61.62
C SER A 8 -25.39 -18.37 60.14
N LEU A 9 -24.43 -19.17 59.64
CA LEU A 9 -24.50 -20.12 58.52
C LEU A 9 -25.85 -20.85 58.40
N LEU A 10 -26.33 -21.02 57.16
CA LEU A 10 -26.97 -22.28 56.75
C LEU A 10 -27.03 -22.45 55.21
N ALA A 11 -26.55 -23.62 54.77
CA ALA A 11 -27.03 -24.45 53.67
C ALA A 11 -26.98 -23.95 52.21
N LEU A 12 -26.01 -24.56 51.52
CA LEU A 12 -25.99 -24.94 50.11
C LEU A 12 -27.33 -25.48 49.59
N ALA A 13 -27.86 -24.87 48.52
CA ALA A 13 -28.80 -25.52 47.60
C ALA A 13 -28.43 -25.13 46.16
N LEU A 14 -27.82 -26.10 45.48
CA LEU A 14 -27.42 -26.08 44.09
C LEU A 14 -28.67 -26.23 43.20
N LEU A 15 -29.01 -25.21 42.41
CA LEU A 15 -29.99 -25.33 41.33
C LEU A 15 -29.29 -25.02 40.01
N LEU A 16 -28.93 -26.09 39.31
CA LEU A 16 -28.51 -26.07 37.91
C LEU A 16 -29.73 -25.82 37.02
N THR A 17 -29.77 -24.67 36.34
CA THR A 17 -30.64 -24.48 35.18
C THR A 17 -29.90 -23.67 34.10
N GLY A 18 -29.39 -24.41 33.11
CA GLY A 18 -29.49 -24.03 31.69
C GLY A 18 -28.57 -22.94 31.14
N CYS A 19 -27.25 -23.14 31.18
CA CYS A 19 -26.38 -22.49 30.19
C CYS A 19 -26.58 -23.17 28.82
N SER A 20 -27.46 -22.61 27.99
CA SER A 20 -27.41 -22.87 26.55
C SER A 20 -26.11 -22.26 26.02
N LEU A 21 -25.07 -23.09 25.93
CA LEU A 21 -23.82 -22.74 25.27
C LEU A 21 -24.12 -22.44 23.79
N PRO A 22 -23.80 -21.25 23.27
CA PRO A 22 -23.64 -21.10 21.83
C PRO A 22 -22.53 -22.08 21.43
N GLY A 23 -22.85 -23.06 20.60
CA GLY A 23 -21.83 -23.92 19.99
C GLY A 23 -20.75 -23.06 19.34
N PRO A 24 -19.50 -23.53 19.25
CA PRO A 24 -18.43 -22.77 18.64
C PRO A 24 -18.86 -22.43 17.21
N ALA A 25 -19.22 -21.16 16.98
CA ALA A 25 -19.32 -20.64 15.65
C ALA A 25 -17.97 -20.93 15.01
N ALA A 26 -17.96 -21.74 13.96
CA ALA A 26 -16.80 -21.90 13.12
C ALA A 26 -16.40 -20.49 12.68
N LYS A 27 -15.38 -19.92 13.34
CA LYS A 27 -14.64 -18.78 12.81
C LYS A 27 -14.10 -19.33 11.49
N GLY A 28 -14.74 -18.98 10.38
CA GLY A 28 -14.08 -19.07 9.08
C GLY A 28 -12.71 -18.45 9.28
N ALA A 29 -11.65 -19.21 8.99
CA ALA A 29 -10.29 -18.73 9.17
C ALA A 29 -10.20 -17.36 8.49
N ALA A 30 -9.97 -16.31 9.27
CA ALA A 30 -9.80 -14.99 8.71
C ALA A 30 -8.61 -15.08 7.76
N ALA A 31 -8.80 -14.68 6.50
CA ALA A 31 -7.72 -14.72 5.53
C ALA A 31 -6.55 -13.88 6.07
N ASP A 32 -5.35 -14.43 6.01
CA ASP A 32 -4.14 -13.70 6.34
C ASP A 32 -3.97 -12.62 5.27
N ARG A 33 -4.01 -11.36 5.68
CA ARG A 33 -3.91 -10.23 4.75
C ARG A 33 -2.47 -9.84 4.52
N LEU A 34 -2.09 -9.74 3.26
CA LEU A 34 -0.82 -9.14 2.83
C LEU A 34 -1.08 -7.73 2.32
N ILE A 35 -0.69 -6.71 3.10
CA ILE A 35 -0.89 -5.30 2.76
C ILE A 35 0.29 -4.80 1.92
N VAL A 36 -0.01 -4.40 0.69
CA VAL A 36 0.98 -3.98 -0.30
C VAL A 36 0.79 -2.53 -0.70
N PHE A 37 1.78 -1.70 -0.42
CA PHE A 37 1.86 -0.34 -0.94
C PHE A 37 2.71 -0.35 -2.21
N ALA A 38 2.10 -0.05 -3.35
CA ALA A 38 2.77 -0.11 -4.64
C ALA A 38 2.58 1.18 -5.44
N ALA A 39 3.64 1.61 -6.13
CA ALA A 39 3.57 2.77 -7.01
C ALA A 39 2.43 2.62 -8.04
N ALA A 40 1.74 3.70 -8.36
CA ALA A 40 0.58 3.68 -9.27
C ALA A 40 0.88 3.03 -10.64
N SER A 41 2.11 3.17 -11.15
CA SER A 41 2.55 2.53 -12.40
C SER A 41 2.64 1.01 -12.33
N LEU A 42 2.50 0.40 -11.15
CA LEU A 42 2.57 -1.04 -10.91
C LEU A 42 1.18 -1.67 -10.76
N THR A 43 0.09 -0.91 -10.92
CA THR A 43 -1.29 -1.39 -10.69
C THR A 43 -1.58 -2.69 -11.42
N ASP A 44 -1.50 -2.68 -12.75
CA ASP A 44 -1.83 -3.84 -13.58
C ASP A 44 -0.92 -5.06 -13.29
N PRO A 45 0.42 -4.94 -13.31
CA PRO A 45 1.26 -6.11 -13.04
C PRO A 45 1.11 -6.65 -11.62
N PHE A 46 0.84 -5.81 -10.61
CA PHE A 46 0.65 -6.29 -9.24
C PHE A 46 -0.69 -6.97 -9.05
N GLN A 47 -1.75 -6.52 -9.73
CA GLN A 47 -3.04 -7.22 -9.74
C GLN A 47 -2.91 -8.61 -10.37
N GLU A 48 -2.18 -8.72 -11.48
CA GLU A 48 -1.90 -10.02 -12.10
C GLU A 48 -1.09 -10.94 -11.17
N LEU A 49 -0.06 -10.39 -10.52
CA LEU A 49 0.77 -11.13 -9.56
C LEU A 49 -0.02 -11.57 -8.32
N ALA A 50 -0.93 -10.74 -7.79
CA ALA A 50 -1.79 -11.11 -6.68
C ALA A 50 -2.68 -12.29 -7.02
N ALA A 51 -3.35 -12.26 -8.18
CA ALA A 51 -4.20 -13.37 -8.60
C ALA A 51 -3.42 -14.70 -8.67
N GLN A 52 -2.20 -14.67 -9.18
CA GLN A 52 -1.32 -15.84 -9.21
C GLN A 52 -0.87 -16.27 -7.80
N PHE A 53 -0.52 -15.30 -6.94
CA PHE A 53 -0.04 -15.55 -5.60
C PHE A 53 -1.14 -16.14 -4.69
N GLU A 54 -2.35 -15.59 -4.72
CA GLU A 54 -3.50 -16.07 -3.95
C GLU A 54 -3.94 -17.47 -4.40
N ALA A 55 -3.91 -17.74 -5.70
CA ALA A 55 -4.19 -19.09 -6.24
C ALA A 55 -3.18 -20.14 -5.73
N ALA A 56 -1.92 -19.74 -5.52
CA ALA A 56 -0.87 -20.61 -4.98
C ALA A 56 -0.86 -20.68 -3.44
N ASN A 57 -1.51 -19.75 -2.74
CA ASN A 57 -1.46 -19.62 -1.28
C ASN A 57 -2.89 -19.50 -0.72
N SER A 58 -3.54 -20.64 -0.53
CA SER A 58 -4.91 -20.68 -0.01
C SER A 58 -5.01 -20.01 1.35
N GLY A 59 -5.97 -19.09 1.51
CA GLY A 59 -6.22 -18.39 2.77
C GLY A 59 -5.44 -17.07 2.92
N VAL A 60 -4.70 -16.63 1.90
CA VAL A 60 -4.08 -15.30 1.86
C VAL A 60 -4.90 -14.35 0.97
N ASP A 61 -5.05 -13.11 1.41
CA ASP A 61 -5.75 -12.02 0.70
C ASP A 61 -4.78 -10.84 0.51
N VAL A 62 -4.46 -10.48 -0.73
CA VAL A 62 -3.53 -9.39 -1.05
C VAL A 62 -4.30 -8.09 -1.20
N VAL A 63 -4.04 -7.16 -0.28
CA VAL A 63 -4.71 -5.86 -0.23
C VAL A 63 -3.77 -4.76 -0.68
N PHE A 64 -4.14 -4.06 -1.74
CA PHE A 64 -3.32 -3.01 -2.32
C PHE A 64 -3.71 -1.60 -1.88
N ASN A 65 -2.69 -0.74 -1.77
CA ASN A 65 -2.83 0.71 -1.88
C ASN A 65 -1.90 1.20 -3.00
N PHE A 66 -2.50 1.65 -4.09
CA PHE A 66 -1.78 2.21 -5.23
C PHE A 66 -1.81 3.74 -5.18
N ALA A 67 -0.64 4.37 -5.16
CA ALA A 67 -0.51 5.83 -5.21
C ALA A 67 0.88 6.24 -5.72
N GLY A 68 1.14 7.56 -5.77
CA GLY A 68 2.50 8.05 -6.00
C GLY A 68 3.43 7.58 -4.88
N SER A 69 4.63 7.09 -5.23
CA SER A 69 5.58 6.53 -4.23
C SER A 69 5.91 7.51 -3.12
N GLN A 70 5.89 8.82 -3.39
CA GLN A 70 6.08 9.87 -2.39
C GLN A 70 4.96 9.91 -1.34
N GLN A 71 3.71 9.68 -1.75
CA GLN A 71 2.59 9.62 -0.82
C GLN A 71 2.65 8.35 0.02
N LEU A 72 2.98 7.22 -0.61
CA LEU A 72 3.12 5.94 0.09
C LEU A 72 4.27 5.98 1.11
N ALA A 73 5.42 6.55 0.75
CA ALA A 73 6.54 6.74 1.67
C ALA A 73 6.17 7.64 2.86
N GLN A 74 5.37 8.70 2.63
CA GLN A 74 4.86 9.55 3.72
C GLN A 74 3.92 8.76 4.64
N GLN A 75 3.00 7.98 4.09
CA GLN A 75 2.09 7.13 4.88
C GLN A 75 2.86 6.09 5.70
N LEU A 76 3.91 5.48 5.12
CA LEU A 76 4.83 4.60 5.86
C LEU A 76 5.48 5.33 7.02
N ALA A 77 6.08 6.51 6.78
CA ALA A 77 6.70 7.30 7.84
C ALA A 77 5.72 7.61 8.98
N GLN A 78 4.45 7.89 8.64
CA GLN A 78 3.35 8.13 9.59
C GLN A 78 2.84 6.88 10.31
N GLY A 79 3.31 5.69 9.96
CA GLY A 79 3.01 4.45 10.69
C GLY A 79 1.96 3.56 10.07
N ALA A 80 1.69 3.68 8.76
CA ALA A 80 0.94 2.66 8.05
C ALA A 80 1.57 1.27 8.25
N ALA A 81 0.76 0.31 8.67
CA ALA A 81 1.15 -1.10 8.74
C ALA A 81 1.09 -1.68 7.33
N VAL A 82 2.26 -2.08 6.81
CA VAL A 82 2.45 -2.52 5.43
C VAL A 82 3.47 -3.64 5.43
N ASP A 83 3.17 -4.71 4.70
CA ASP A 83 4.04 -5.88 4.59
C ASP A 83 5.04 -5.74 3.43
N LEU A 84 4.61 -5.08 2.34
CA LEU A 84 5.46 -4.85 1.16
C LEU A 84 5.32 -3.41 0.65
N PHE A 85 6.46 -2.76 0.43
CA PHE A 85 6.55 -1.46 -0.24
C PHE A 85 7.27 -1.59 -1.58
N ALA A 86 6.60 -1.25 -2.68
CA ALA A 86 7.14 -1.22 -4.03
C ALA A 86 7.16 0.21 -4.57
N SER A 87 8.33 0.84 -4.55
CA SER A 87 8.55 2.22 -5.03
C SER A 87 8.91 2.26 -6.52
N ALA A 88 8.56 3.34 -7.20
CA ALA A 88 8.99 3.61 -8.57
C ALA A 88 10.37 4.28 -8.68
N ASN A 89 11.00 4.65 -7.56
CA ASN A 89 12.39 5.14 -7.54
C ASN A 89 13.10 4.87 -6.21
N ASP A 90 14.43 4.95 -6.26
CA ASP A 90 15.31 4.75 -5.10
C ASP A 90 15.19 5.87 -4.08
N TYR A 91 14.85 7.09 -4.51
CA TYR A 91 14.71 8.23 -3.60
C TYR A 91 13.60 8.00 -2.56
N GLN A 92 12.40 7.55 -2.99
CA GLN A 92 11.31 7.26 -2.07
C GLN A 92 11.51 5.95 -1.30
N MET A 93 12.25 4.98 -1.86
CA MET A 93 12.70 3.81 -1.11
C MET A 93 13.66 4.21 0.02
N GLY A 94 14.61 5.09 -0.27
CA GLY A 94 15.53 5.68 0.72
C GLY A 94 14.77 6.40 1.84
N ALA A 95 13.77 7.22 1.49
CA ALA A 95 12.94 7.88 2.50
C ALA A 95 12.22 6.88 3.45
N ALA A 96 11.77 5.74 2.94
CA ALA A 96 11.17 4.68 3.77
C ALA A 96 12.21 3.97 4.67
N ILE A 97 13.43 3.80 4.18
CA ILE A 97 14.56 3.26 4.95
C ILE A 97 14.96 4.24 6.07
N ASP A 98 15.13 5.52 5.73
CA ASP A 98 15.51 6.57 6.68
C ASP A 98 14.46 6.75 7.78
N ALA A 99 13.18 6.53 7.47
CA ALA A 99 12.08 6.51 8.42
C ALA A 99 12.02 5.22 9.28
N GLY A 100 12.94 4.27 9.10
CA GLY A 100 12.98 2.99 9.80
C GLY A 100 11.83 2.05 9.43
N ARG A 101 11.17 2.27 8.29
CA ARG A 101 10.01 1.48 7.82
C ARG A 101 10.40 0.35 6.88
N VAL A 102 11.59 0.44 6.28
CA VAL A 102 12.23 -0.62 5.51
C VAL A 102 13.60 -0.88 6.12
N ILE A 103 13.93 -2.16 6.34
CA ILE A 103 15.24 -2.54 6.88
C ILE A 103 16.30 -2.30 5.79
N SER A 104 17.29 -1.47 6.09
CA SER A 104 18.36 -1.17 5.14
C SER A 104 19.08 -2.45 4.70
N GLY A 105 19.23 -2.63 3.38
CA GLY A 105 19.86 -3.80 2.76
C GLY A 105 18.88 -4.90 2.35
N THR A 106 17.60 -4.82 2.73
CA THR A 106 16.58 -5.79 2.29
C THR A 106 15.88 -5.39 1.00
N GLN A 107 15.96 -4.10 0.60
CA GLN A 107 15.41 -3.63 -0.67
C GLN A 107 16.08 -4.32 -1.87
N ARG A 108 15.32 -4.48 -2.95
CA ARG A 108 15.77 -5.09 -4.21
C ARG A 108 15.26 -4.28 -5.39
N VAL A 109 16.12 -4.07 -6.39
CA VAL A 109 15.68 -3.61 -7.70
C VAL A 109 15.05 -4.79 -8.42
N PHE A 110 13.77 -4.67 -8.77
CA PHE A 110 12.99 -5.75 -9.40
C PHE A 110 12.52 -5.41 -10.81
N ALA A 111 12.54 -4.12 -11.18
CA ALA A 111 12.11 -3.65 -12.49
C ALA A 111 12.87 -2.39 -12.91
N GLY A 112 12.94 -2.16 -14.21
CA GLY A 112 13.38 -0.91 -14.82
C GLY A 112 12.30 -0.36 -15.75
N ASN A 113 12.37 0.94 -16.06
CA ASN A 113 11.41 1.59 -16.94
C ASN A 113 12.12 2.57 -17.90
N LYS A 114 11.43 2.96 -18.97
CA LYS A 114 11.87 4.00 -19.91
C LYS A 114 10.88 5.16 -19.87
N LEU A 115 11.39 6.37 -19.69
CA LEU A 115 10.59 7.57 -19.82
C LEU A 115 10.25 7.78 -21.30
N VAL A 116 8.97 8.00 -21.60
CA VAL A 116 8.48 8.25 -22.96
C VAL A 116 7.55 9.46 -22.97
N VAL A 117 7.44 10.10 -24.13
CA VAL A 117 6.39 11.07 -24.41
C VAL A 117 5.25 10.33 -25.10
N ILE A 118 4.03 10.54 -24.63
CA ILE A 118 2.81 10.00 -25.25
C ILE A 118 1.94 11.15 -25.74
N THR A 119 1.19 10.92 -26.80
CA THR A 119 0.20 11.85 -27.33
C THR A 119 -1.18 11.20 -27.35
N PRO A 120 -2.27 11.98 -27.31
CA PRO A 120 -3.61 11.46 -27.54
C PRO A 120 -3.68 10.75 -28.90
N VAL A 121 -4.46 9.67 -28.95
CA VAL A 121 -4.75 8.98 -30.21
C VAL A 121 -5.37 9.98 -31.20
N GLY A 122 -4.81 10.05 -32.41
CA GLY A 122 -5.25 11.00 -33.44
C GLY A 122 -4.80 12.45 -33.24
N SER A 123 -3.87 12.71 -32.31
CA SER A 123 -3.27 14.04 -32.13
C SER A 123 -2.69 14.56 -33.45
N PRO A 124 -3.04 15.78 -33.90
CA PRO A 124 -2.43 16.40 -35.08
C PRO A 124 -0.99 16.86 -34.82
N THR A 125 -0.55 16.87 -33.55
CA THR A 125 0.81 17.25 -33.16
C THR A 125 1.77 16.12 -33.51
N SER A 126 2.63 16.36 -34.51
CA SER A 126 3.75 15.49 -34.84
C SER A 126 4.93 15.83 -33.92
N LEU A 127 5.31 14.90 -33.05
CA LEU A 127 6.48 14.99 -32.18
C LEU A 127 7.49 13.95 -32.63
N ASN A 128 8.58 14.38 -33.25
CA ASN A 128 9.66 13.53 -33.75
C ASN A 128 10.93 13.69 -32.91
N THR A 129 11.10 14.88 -32.31
CA THR A 129 12.24 15.23 -31.47
C THR A 129 11.76 15.79 -30.13
N LEU A 130 12.68 15.90 -29.17
CA LEU A 130 12.36 16.54 -27.89
C LEU A 130 12.14 18.04 -28.02
N GLN A 131 12.81 18.67 -28.98
CA GLN A 131 12.69 20.11 -29.23
C GLN A 131 11.27 20.47 -29.68
N ASP A 132 10.56 19.53 -30.31
CA ASP A 132 9.16 19.73 -30.71
C ASP A 132 8.24 20.01 -29.52
N LEU A 133 8.62 19.60 -28.29
CA LEU A 133 7.89 19.91 -27.05
C LEU A 133 7.86 21.41 -26.73
N ALA A 134 8.80 22.19 -27.25
CA ALA A 134 8.85 23.64 -27.08
C ALA A 134 8.04 24.42 -28.15
N THR A 135 7.41 23.71 -29.09
CA THR A 135 6.63 24.34 -30.16
C THR A 135 5.47 25.14 -29.57
N PRO A 136 5.26 26.41 -29.99
CA PRO A 136 4.13 27.21 -29.53
C PRO A 136 2.80 26.48 -29.73
N GLY A 137 1.99 26.43 -28.67
CA GLY A 137 0.70 25.73 -28.67
C GLY A 137 0.75 24.28 -28.20
N VAL A 138 1.93 23.66 -28.08
CA VAL A 138 2.08 22.35 -27.43
C VAL A 138 1.90 22.51 -25.92
N LYS A 139 1.00 21.71 -25.35
CA LYS A 139 0.76 21.65 -23.90
C LYS A 139 1.35 20.36 -23.36
N ILE A 140 2.26 20.48 -22.40
CA ILE A 140 2.89 19.35 -21.74
C ILE A 140 2.16 19.10 -20.42
N VAL A 141 1.71 17.86 -20.21
CA VAL A 141 1.13 17.42 -18.94
C VAL A 141 2.19 16.63 -18.19
N LEU A 142 2.54 17.08 -16.99
CA LEU A 142 3.52 16.44 -16.11
C LEU A 142 2.89 16.10 -14.76
N ALA A 143 3.35 15.03 -14.15
CA ALA A 143 3.08 14.80 -12.74
C ALA A 143 3.82 15.84 -11.88
N ALA A 144 3.34 16.05 -10.64
CA ALA A 144 3.99 16.95 -9.71
C ALA A 144 5.44 16.54 -9.45
N ARG A 145 6.31 17.51 -9.13
CA ARG A 145 7.77 17.33 -9.01
C ARG A 145 8.20 16.18 -8.10
N ASN A 146 7.48 15.92 -7.01
CA ASN A 146 7.86 14.86 -6.06
C ASN A 146 7.26 13.48 -6.42
N VAL A 147 6.39 13.40 -7.44
CA VAL A 147 5.96 12.13 -8.01
C VAL A 147 7.11 11.60 -8.88
N PRO A 148 7.53 10.32 -8.76
CA PRO A 148 8.70 9.81 -9.48
C PRO A 148 8.72 10.13 -10.98
N VAL A 149 7.63 9.92 -11.72
CA VAL A 149 7.57 10.24 -13.16
C VAL A 149 7.69 11.74 -13.44
N GLY A 150 7.20 12.59 -12.54
CA GLY A 150 7.32 14.04 -12.63
C GLY A 150 8.76 14.50 -12.42
N ASP A 151 9.44 13.94 -11.42
CA ASP A 151 10.87 14.22 -11.19
C ASP A 151 11.73 13.77 -12.37
N TYR A 152 11.53 12.54 -12.86
CA TYR A 152 12.23 12.03 -14.04
C TYR A 152 11.99 12.90 -15.28
N ALA A 153 10.75 13.33 -15.51
CA ALA A 153 10.43 14.21 -16.64
C ALA A 153 11.16 15.55 -16.53
N LEU A 154 11.18 16.17 -15.35
CA LEU A 154 11.89 17.44 -15.15
C LEU A 154 13.42 17.28 -15.26
N MET A 155 13.98 16.18 -14.76
CA MET A 155 15.40 15.86 -14.94
C MET A 155 15.76 15.70 -16.41
N PHE A 156 14.90 15.07 -17.18
CA PHE A 156 15.09 14.85 -18.61
C PHE A 156 14.96 16.15 -19.40
N LEU A 157 13.91 16.93 -19.16
CA LEU A 157 13.68 18.22 -19.83
C LEU A 157 14.78 19.25 -19.57
N LYS A 158 15.44 19.20 -18.41
CA LYS A 158 16.61 20.07 -18.12
C LYS A 158 17.84 19.77 -18.98
N LYS A 159 17.89 18.60 -19.61
CA LYS A 159 19.01 18.16 -20.47
C LYS A 159 18.72 18.33 -21.96
N ALA A 160 17.47 18.63 -22.31
CA ALA A 160 17.00 18.80 -23.69
C ALA A 160 17.13 20.26 -24.14
#